data_AF-A0A2L0XAC5-F1
#
_entry.id   AF-A0A2L0XAC5-F1
#
_cell.length_a   1.000
_cell.length_b   1.000
_cell.length_c   1.000
_cell.angle_alpha   90.00
_cell.angle_beta   90.00
_cell.angle_gamma   90.00
#
_symmetry.space_group_name_H-M   'P 1'
#
loop_
_entity.id
_entity.type
_entity.pdbx_description
1 polymer ?
#
loop_
_entity_poly.entity_id
_entity_poly.type
_entity_poly.pdbx_seq_one_letter_code
_entity_poly.pdbx_strand_id
1 'polypeptide(L)'
;MISFSGRHIRAGLLLTAVCLALSACKTTDKGLPKDEEQAADTPTGDGQPASSWLNPFADKPFKEGATTLPALPRDQDLIPFSVNGGSSFRFAVDPKSVSVGDDNVVRFTVVITSSGGGRNVTYEGIRCDAFERRLYATLPKGATEWVPNRGEDRDMWRRMETGVRNAYAATLATDYFCEGRTVAGKADKLIRDLKAYAPSR
;
A
#
# COMPACT_ATOMS: atom_id res chain seq x y z
N MET A 1 -24.92 46.35 28.06
CA MET A 1 -25.89 46.38 29.18
C MET A 1 -27.00 45.43 28.77
N ILE A 2 -27.23 44.26 29.38
CA ILE A 2 -27.77 44.00 30.72
C ILE A 2 -27.42 42.52 31.02
N SER A 3 -26.35 42.23 31.77
CA SER A 3 -26.35 41.72 33.16
C SER A 3 -27.68 41.16 33.68
N PHE A 4 -27.75 39.85 33.92
CA PHE A 4 -28.59 39.28 34.98
C PHE A 4 -27.77 38.35 35.87
N SER A 5 -27.80 38.71 37.15
CA SER A 5 -27.16 38.12 38.31
C SER A 5 -28.26 37.59 39.24
N GLY A 6 -28.00 36.53 40.01
CA GLY A 6 -28.82 36.09 41.15
C GLY A 6 -28.80 34.56 41.34
N ARG A 7 -27.87 34.02 42.15
CA ARG A 7 -27.97 33.69 43.60
C ARG A 7 -28.94 32.52 43.90
N HIS A 8 -28.41 31.33 44.19
CA HIS A 8 -28.03 30.75 45.50
C HIS A 8 -29.15 29.92 46.14
N ILE A 9 -28.84 28.69 46.57
CA ILE A 9 -29.00 28.19 47.95
C ILE A 9 -28.11 26.95 48.12
N ARG A 10 -27.40 26.92 49.27
CA ARG A 10 -26.52 25.87 49.77
C ARG A 10 -27.32 24.89 50.65
N ALA A 11 -26.97 23.60 50.58
CA ALA A 11 -26.96 22.62 51.68
C ALA A 11 -26.28 21.36 51.08
N GLY A 12 -25.20 20.76 51.58
CA GLY A 12 -24.66 20.69 52.93
C GLY A 12 -24.70 19.22 53.34
N LEU A 13 -23.56 18.52 53.38
CA LEU A 13 -23.29 17.49 54.40
C LEU A 13 -21.81 17.07 54.38
N LEU A 14 -21.18 17.20 55.54
CA LEU A 14 -19.85 16.71 55.86
C LEU A 14 -19.83 15.19 55.88
N LEU A 15 -18.80 14.57 55.29
CA LEU A 15 -18.40 13.20 55.62
C LEU A 15 -16.92 13.19 55.99
N THR A 16 -16.72 12.86 57.26
CA THR A 16 -15.49 12.66 57.99
C THR A 16 -14.61 11.61 57.34
N ALA A 17 -13.36 11.95 57.05
CA ALA A 17 -12.32 10.99 56.70
C ALA A 17 -11.89 10.23 57.96
N VAL A 18 -12.24 8.93 58.02
CA VAL A 18 -11.69 8.00 59.00
C VAL A 18 -10.61 7.19 58.29
N CYS A 19 -9.34 7.47 58.64
CA CYS A 19 -8.22 6.60 58.33
C CYS A 19 -8.36 5.31 59.15
N LEU A 20 -8.60 4.18 58.48
CA LEU A 20 -8.35 2.85 59.04
C LEU A 20 -7.27 2.20 58.19
N ALA A 21 -6.08 2.09 58.80
CA ALA A 21 -4.97 1.33 58.28
C ALA A 21 -5.36 -0.14 58.20
N LEU A 22 -5.35 -0.70 56.98
CA LEU A 22 -5.44 -2.13 56.75
C LEU A 22 -4.14 -2.62 56.13
N SER A 23 -3.62 -3.65 56.79
CA SER A 23 -2.40 -4.41 56.54
C SER A 23 -2.02 -4.58 55.07
N ALA A 24 -0.72 -4.44 54.82
CA ALA A 24 -0.04 -4.89 53.62
C ALA A 24 -0.33 -6.38 53.36
N CYS A 25 -1.09 -6.67 52.30
CA CYS A 25 -1.09 -7.98 51.66
C CYS A 25 -0.07 -7.91 50.51
N LYS A 26 1.11 -8.49 50.72
CA LYS A 26 2.08 -8.78 49.66
C LYS A 26 1.45 -9.82 48.73
N THR A 27 0.91 -9.36 47.61
CA THR A 27 0.67 -10.23 46.45
C THR A 27 1.86 -10.01 45.51
N THR A 28 2.64 -11.07 45.34
CA THR A 28 3.72 -11.12 44.35
C THR A 28 3.04 -11.42 43.02
N ASP A 29 2.64 -10.37 42.31
CA ASP A 29 2.28 -10.48 40.90
C ASP A 29 3.58 -10.78 40.14
N LYS A 30 3.78 -12.04 39.78
CA LYS A 30 4.85 -12.42 38.86
C LYS A 30 4.50 -11.82 37.51
N GLY A 31 5.00 -10.60 37.28
CA GLY A 31 5.22 -10.09 35.95
C GLY A 31 6.00 -11.13 35.15
N LEU A 32 5.43 -11.52 34.02
CA LEU A 32 6.11 -12.29 33.00
C LEU A 32 7.31 -11.44 32.51
N PRO A 33 8.57 -11.87 32.70
CA PRO A 33 9.69 -11.12 32.14
C PRO A 33 9.60 -11.19 30.62
N LYS A 34 9.45 -10.01 30.00
CA LYS A 34 9.66 -9.76 28.58
C LYS A 34 11.16 -9.68 28.31
N ASP A 35 11.92 -10.71 28.63
CA ASP A 35 13.37 -10.69 28.46
C ASP A 35 13.85 -12.07 27.99
N GLU A 36 13.27 -12.57 26.89
CA GLU A 36 13.88 -13.61 26.05
C GLU A 36 14.20 -13.06 24.64
N GLU A 37 14.46 -11.74 24.55
CA GLU A 37 14.94 -11.09 23.32
C GLU A 37 16.47 -10.93 23.30
N GLN A 38 17.18 -11.77 24.05
CA GLN A 38 18.65 -11.76 24.07
C GLN A 38 19.23 -13.15 24.35
N ALA A 39 18.88 -14.13 23.52
CA ALA A 39 19.63 -15.37 23.40
C ALA A 39 20.61 -15.27 22.21
N ALA A 40 21.85 -14.91 22.55
CA ALA A 40 23.08 -15.19 21.82
C ALA A 40 23.18 -14.70 20.35
N ASP A 41 23.65 -13.46 20.19
CA ASP A 41 24.43 -13.04 19.03
C ASP A 41 25.69 -13.92 18.92
N THR A 42 25.60 -14.98 18.12
CA THR A 42 26.78 -15.62 17.54
C THR A 42 26.72 -15.40 16.03
N PRO A 43 27.64 -14.62 15.44
CA PRO A 43 27.60 -14.36 14.01
C PRO A 43 28.12 -15.58 13.24
N THR A 44 27.22 -16.42 12.76
CA THR A 44 27.52 -17.31 11.63
C THR A 44 27.49 -16.49 10.34
N GLY A 45 28.69 -16.10 9.88
CA GLY A 45 29.13 -15.92 8.48
C GLY A 45 28.37 -15.02 7.50
N ASP A 46 27.03 -15.05 7.46
CA ASP A 46 26.26 -14.66 6.28
C ASP A 46 25.11 -13.68 6.59
N GLY A 47 25.02 -13.17 7.82
CA GLY A 47 24.06 -12.11 8.18
C GLY A 47 22.58 -12.50 8.13
N GLN A 48 22.25 -13.80 8.03
CA GLN A 48 20.87 -14.28 8.13
C GLN A 48 20.52 -14.65 9.58
N PRO A 49 19.35 -14.24 10.10
CA PRO A 49 18.94 -14.60 11.46
C PRO A 49 18.76 -16.12 11.58
N ALA A 50 19.26 -16.69 12.67
CA ALA A 50 19.26 -18.13 12.93
C ALA A 50 17.86 -18.77 12.81
N SER A 51 16.79 -18.01 13.05
CA SER A 51 15.40 -18.48 12.94
C SER A 51 14.97 -18.88 11.51
N SER A 52 15.61 -18.35 10.47
CA SER A 52 15.24 -18.64 9.07
C SER A 52 15.55 -20.07 8.63
N TRP A 53 16.44 -20.78 9.31
CA TRP A 53 16.77 -22.19 9.03
C TRP A 53 15.96 -23.18 9.87
N LEU A 54 15.38 -22.74 10.99
CA LEU A 54 14.61 -23.59 11.90
C LEU A 54 13.12 -23.67 11.57
N ASN A 55 12.58 -22.72 10.79
CA ASN A 55 11.17 -22.72 10.41
C ASN A 55 10.98 -22.66 8.89
N PRO A 56 10.75 -23.80 8.22
CA PRO A 56 10.50 -23.84 6.76
C PRO A 56 9.17 -23.19 6.36
N PHE A 57 8.33 -22.79 7.31
CA PHE A 57 7.08 -22.07 7.10
C PHE A 57 7.17 -20.58 7.45
N ALA A 58 8.35 -20.07 7.81
CA ALA A 58 8.53 -18.64 8.02
C ALA A 58 8.34 -17.89 6.68
N ASP A 59 7.62 -16.77 6.72
CA ASP A 59 7.42 -15.93 5.54
C ASP A 59 8.78 -15.43 5.05
N LYS A 60 9.12 -15.77 3.81
CA LYS A 60 10.32 -15.26 3.17
C LYS A 60 10.15 -13.75 2.96
N PRO A 61 11.10 -12.91 3.43
CA PRO A 61 11.00 -11.48 3.21
C PRO A 61 10.95 -11.20 1.70
N PHE A 62 9.99 -10.37 1.30
CA PHE A 62 9.85 -9.97 -0.09
C PHE A 62 11.12 -9.23 -0.54
N LYS A 63 11.67 -9.67 -1.67
CA LYS A 63 12.78 -9.01 -2.34
C LYS A 63 12.37 -8.73 -3.78
N GLU A 64 12.32 -7.46 -4.11
CA GLU A 64 12.01 -7.06 -5.47
C GLU A 64 13.14 -7.44 -6.44
N GLY A 65 12.75 -7.95 -7.62
CA GLY A 65 13.65 -8.18 -8.73
C GLY A 65 14.13 -6.89 -9.39
N ALA A 66 15.18 -7.00 -10.20
CA ALA A 66 15.67 -5.88 -10.98
C ALA A 66 14.59 -5.39 -11.97
N THR A 67 14.42 -4.07 -12.08
CA THR A 67 13.43 -3.45 -12.95
C THR A 67 14.13 -2.53 -13.96
N THR A 68 13.72 -2.60 -15.21
CA THR A 68 14.14 -1.68 -16.28
C THR A 68 12.95 -0.82 -16.69
N LEU A 69 13.23 0.43 -17.04
CA LEU A 69 12.20 1.33 -17.55
C LEU A 69 11.80 0.90 -18.97
N PRO A 70 10.48 0.81 -19.27
CA PRO A 70 10.01 0.42 -20.59
C PRO A 70 10.20 1.55 -21.61
N ALA A 71 9.96 1.23 -22.89
CA ALA A 71 9.78 2.28 -23.90
C ALA A 71 8.63 3.22 -23.51
N LEU A 72 8.66 4.47 -24.01
CA LEU A 72 7.58 5.41 -23.75
C LEU A 72 6.26 4.95 -24.41
N PRO A 73 5.12 5.15 -23.73
CA PRO A 73 3.84 4.72 -24.26
C PRO A 73 3.44 5.53 -25.48
N ARG A 74 2.81 4.87 -26.47
CA ARG A 74 2.23 5.52 -27.65
C ARG A 74 0.72 5.55 -27.52
N ASP A 75 0.11 6.72 -27.67
CA ASP A 75 -1.33 6.91 -27.42
C ASP A 75 -2.22 5.97 -28.25
N GLN A 76 -1.82 5.62 -29.47
CA GLN A 76 -2.54 4.70 -30.36
C GLN A 76 -2.54 3.23 -29.88
N ASP A 77 -1.62 2.84 -29.01
CA ASP A 77 -1.48 1.46 -28.54
C ASP A 77 -2.18 1.23 -27.18
N LEU A 78 -2.64 2.31 -26.53
CA LEU A 78 -3.17 2.26 -25.18
C LEU A 78 -4.49 1.48 -25.10
N ILE A 79 -4.61 0.63 -24.08
CA ILE A 79 -5.83 -0.11 -23.79
C ILE A 79 -6.61 0.63 -22.70
N PRO A 80 -7.82 1.17 -22.99
CA PRO A 80 -8.61 1.84 -21.98
C PRO A 80 -9.20 0.84 -20.99
N PHE A 81 -9.40 1.29 -19.75
CA PHE A 81 -10.14 0.55 -18.74
C PHE A 81 -10.99 1.50 -17.89
N SER A 82 -12.06 0.97 -17.30
CA SER A 82 -12.98 1.73 -16.47
C SER A 82 -12.58 1.64 -15.00
N VAL A 83 -12.62 2.76 -14.30
CA VAL A 83 -12.43 2.82 -12.85
C VAL A 83 -13.76 3.24 -12.22
N ASN A 84 -14.31 2.36 -11.37
CA ASN A 84 -15.55 2.65 -10.66
C ASN A 84 -15.33 3.79 -9.64
N GLY A 85 -16.33 4.65 -9.46
CA GLY A 85 -16.27 5.76 -8.49
C GLY A 85 -16.41 7.18 -9.08
N GLY A 86 -16.99 7.34 -10.26
CA GLY A 86 -17.46 8.64 -10.78
C GLY A 86 -16.34 9.63 -11.14
N SER A 87 -15.15 9.14 -11.46
CA SER A 87 -14.04 10.01 -11.85
C SER A 87 -14.24 10.58 -13.25
N SER A 88 -13.89 11.86 -13.47
CA SER A 88 -13.81 12.48 -14.80
C SER A 88 -12.51 12.14 -15.55
N PHE A 89 -11.74 11.18 -15.04
CA PHE A 89 -10.51 10.71 -15.66
C PHE A 89 -10.77 9.57 -16.64
N ARG A 90 -10.01 9.57 -17.73
CA ARG A 90 -9.85 8.41 -18.60
C ARG A 90 -8.56 7.70 -18.22
N PHE A 91 -8.64 6.38 -18.08
CA PHE A 91 -7.51 5.55 -17.71
C PHE A 91 -7.18 4.60 -18.85
N ALA A 92 -5.89 4.39 -19.07
CA ALA A 92 -5.41 3.40 -20.01
C ALA A 92 -4.08 2.80 -19.57
N VAL A 93 -3.82 1.56 -19.98
CA VAL A 93 -2.54 0.88 -19.79
C VAL A 93 -1.82 0.78 -21.13
N ASP A 94 -0.50 0.98 -21.14
CA ASP A 94 0.32 0.63 -22.30
C ASP A 94 0.64 -0.87 -22.30
N PRO A 95 0.10 -1.68 -23.23
CA PRO A 95 0.32 -3.11 -23.24
C PRO A 95 1.79 -3.51 -23.38
N LYS A 96 2.63 -2.67 -24.02
CA LYS A 96 4.04 -3.00 -24.25
C LYS A 96 4.91 -2.86 -22.99
N SER A 97 4.40 -2.17 -21.99
CA SER A 97 5.06 -2.01 -20.70
C SER A 97 4.72 -3.13 -19.71
N VAL A 98 3.68 -3.93 -19.99
CA VAL A 98 3.18 -4.93 -19.05
C VAL A 98 4.15 -6.10 -18.97
N SER A 99 4.64 -6.37 -17.76
CA SER A 99 5.49 -7.54 -17.46
C SER A 99 5.15 -8.13 -16.11
N VAL A 100 5.46 -9.41 -15.93
CA VAL A 100 5.34 -10.12 -14.65
C VAL A 100 6.73 -10.65 -14.32
N GLY A 101 7.35 -10.10 -13.28
CA GLY A 101 8.67 -10.53 -12.85
C GLY A 101 8.64 -11.87 -12.10
N ASP A 102 9.80 -12.49 -11.94
CA ASP A 102 9.96 -13.71 -11.12
C ASP A 102 9.66 -13.45 -9.63
N ASP A 103 9.63 -12.17 -9.23
CA ASP A 103 9.20 -11.68 -7.93
C ASP A 103 7.67 -11.53 -7.79
N ASN A 104 6.90 -11.97 -8.79
CA ASN A 104 5.44 -11.83 -8.87
C ASN A 104 4.93 -10.38 -8.84
N VAL A 105 5.79 -9.41 -9.16
CA VAL A 105 5.36 -8.02 -9.35
C VAL A 105 4.88 -7.84 -10.78
N VAL A 106 3.65 -7.32 -10.93
CA VAL A 106 3.11 -6.86 -12.21
C VAL A 106 3.57 -5.44 -12.43
N ARG A 107 4.41 -5.22 -13.44
CA ARG A 107 4.93 -3.89 -13.79
C ARG A 107 4.25 -3.38 -15.05
N PHE A 108 3.85 -2.11 -15.06
CA PHE A 108 3.06 -1.54 -16.15
C PHE A 108 3.15 -0.02 -16.15
N THR A 109 2.89 0.56 -17.31
CA THR A 109 2.69 1.99 -17.50
C THR A 109 1.19 2.29 -17.56
N VAL A 110 0.75 3.23 -16.73
CA VAL A 110 -0.62 3.75 -16.74
C VAL A 110 -0.63 5.19 -17.22
N VAL A 111 -1.63 5.53 -18.01
CA VAL A 111 -1.89 6.86 -18.55
C VAL A 111 -3.25 7.32 -18.03
N ILE A 112 -3.24 8.43 -17.29
CA ILE A 112 -4.43 9.04 -16.71
C ILE A 112 -4.63 10.40 -17.36
N THR A 113 -5.77 10.61 -18.00
CA THR A 113 -6.10 11.87 -18.67
C THR A 113 -7.33 12.51 -18.02
N SER A 114 -7.22 13.75 -17.57
CA SER A 114 -8.35 14.52 -17.05
C SER A 114 -9.18 15.13 -18.19
N SER A 115 -10.45 15.44 -17.90
CA SER A 115 -11.32 16.17 -18.83
C SER A 115 -10.74 17.53 -19.27
N GLY A 116 -9.95 18.18 -18.42
CA GLY A 116 -9.25 19.43 -18.72
C GLY A 116 -7.95 19.28 -19.51
N GLY A 117 -7.61 18.07 -19.99
CA GLY A 117 -6.41 17.83 -20.80
C GLY A 117 -5.10 17.65 -20.00
N GLY A 118 -5.19 17.51 -18.67
CA GLY A 118 -4.07 17.08 -17.84
C GLY A 118 -3.76 15.62 -18.13
N ARG A 119 -2.48 15.28 -18.31
CA ARG A 119 -2.02 13.92 -18.61
C ARG A 119 -0.95 13.52 -17.61
N ASN A 120 -1.22 12.48 -16.84
CA ASN A 120 -0.28 11.87 -15.91
C ASN A 120 0.10 10.49 -16.44
N VAL A 121 1.40 10.22 -16.52
CA VAL A 121 1.93 8.94 -16.97
C VAL A 121 2.95 8.45 -15.97
N THR A 122 2.73 7.24 -15.49
CA THR A 122 3.56 6.61 -14.46
C THR A 122 3.90 5.19 -14.86
N TYR A 123 5.12 4.75 -14.51
CA TYR A 123 5.50 3.35 -14.51
C TYR A 123 5.43 2.84 -13.07
N GLU A 124 4.56 1.87 -12.83
CA GLU A 124 4.19 1.37 -11.51
C GLU A 124 4.35 -0.15 -11.44
N GLY A 125 4.41 -0.66 -10.20
CA GLY A 125 4.39 -2.09 -9.88
C GLY A 125 3.22 -2.39 -8.95
N ILE A 126 2.59 -3.55 -9.13
CA ILE A 126 1.56 -4.10 -8.24
C ILE A 126 2.04 -5.42 -7.64
N ARG A 127 1.86 -5.55 -6.33
CA ARG A 127 2.03 -6.76 -5.55
C ARG A 127 0.66 -7.33 -5.18
N CYS A 128 0.29 -8.44 -5.82
CA CYS A 128 -0.99 -9.11 -5.58
C CYS A 128 -1.06 -9.78 -4.20
N ASP A 129 0.07 -10.22 -3.65
CA ASP A 129 0.16 -10.88 -2.35
C ASP A 129 -0.18 -9.94 -1.17
N ALA A 130 0.30 -8.69 -1.26
CA ALA A 130 0.14 -7.68 -0.21
C ALA A 130 -0.95 -6.62 -0.51
N PHE A 131 -1.48 -6.60 -1.73
CA PHE A 131 -2.37 -5.54 -2.24
C PHE A 131 -1.73 -4.15 -2.15
N GLU A 132 -0.48 -4.08 -2.62
CA GLU A 132 0.34 -2.88 -2.60
C GLU A 132 0.77 -2.47 -4.00
N ARG A 133 1.11 -1.20 -4.16
CA ARG A 133 1.70 -0.65 -5.37
C ARG A 133 2.96 0.14 -5.08
N ARG A 134 3.82 0.28 -6.09
CA ARG A 134 5.03 1.11 -6.05
C ARG A 134 5.10 1.98 -7.30
N LEU A 135 5.60 3.21 -7.14
CA LEU A 135 5.90 4.12 -8.25
C LEU A 135 7.39 4.05 -8.59
N TYR A 136 7.71 3.66 -9.83
CA TYR A 136 9.09 3.59 -10.31
C TYR A 136 9.55 4.85 -11.04
N ALA A 137 8.69 5.40 -11.89
CA ALA A 137 9.01 6.57 -12.68
C ALA A 137 7.75 7.33 -13.11
N THR A 138 7.95 8.61 -13.44
CA THR A 138 6.92 9.46 -14.05
C THR A 138 7.40 9.95 -15.41
N LEU A 139 6.47 10.23 -16.30
CA LEU A 139 6.76 10.83 -17.61
C LEU A 139 6.01 12.18 -17.68
N PRO A 140 6.69 13.30 -17.39
CA PRO A 140 6.11 14.62 -17.52
C PRO A 140 5.61 14.90 -18.94
N LYS A 141 4.60 15.77 -19.06
CA LYS A 141 4.06 16.15 -20.37
C LYS A 141 5.16 16.78 -21.23
N GLY A 142 5.37 16.23 -22.42
CA GLY A 142 6.38 16.69 -23.38
C GLY A 142 7.79 16.15 -23.14
N ALA A 143 8.02 15.34 -22.10
CA ALA A 143 9.31 14.69 -21.88
C ALA A 143 9.54 13.56 -22.91
N THR A 144 10.80 13.41 -23.31
CA THR A 144 11.27 12.34 -24.22
C THR A 144 11.94 11.19 -23.46
N GLU A 145 11.97 11.26 -22.13
CA GLU A 145 12.57 10.25 -21.27
C GLU A 145 11.81 10.15 -19.93
N TRP A 146 11.92 8.99 -19.30
CA TRP A 146 11.39 8.75 -17.95
C TRP A 146 12.16 9.56 -16.90
N VAL A 147 11.44 10.06 -15.90
CA VAL A 147 12.02 10.60 -14.67
C VAL A 147 11.88 9.54 -13.57
N PRO A 148 12.96 8.86 -13.15
CA PRO A 148 12.90 7.87 -12.09
C PRO A 148 12.44 8.47 -10.76
N ASN A 149 11.71 7.71 -9.97
CA ASN A 149 11.38 8.10 -8.60
C ASN A 149 12.66 8.08 -7.76
N ARG A 150 13.14 9.27 -7.40
CA ARG A 150 14.32 9.49 -6.55
C ARG A 150 13.94 10.04 -5.17
N GLY A 151 12.65 10.04 -4.82
CA GLY A 151 12.17 10.48 -3.52
C GLY A 151 12.69 9.63 -2.37
N GLU A 152 12.42 10.07 -1.14
CA GLU A 152 12.69 9.28 0.07
C GLU A 152 11.82 8.01 0.12
N ASP A 153 10.63 8.08 -0.49
CA ASP A 153 9.68 6.98 -0.59
C ASP A 153 9.93 6.06 -1.80
N ARG A 154 11.09 6.17 -2.47
CA ARG A 154 11.37 5.43 -3.72
C ARG A 154 11.20 3.93 -3.58
N ASP A 155 11.51 3.38 -2.41
CA ASP A 155 11.43 1.95 -2.07
C ASP A 155 10.15 1.57 -1.31
N MET A 156 9.24 2.53 -1.12
CA MET A 156 8.01 2.31 -0.36
C MET A 156 6.91 1.67 -1.22
N TRP A 157 6.44 0.52 -0.76
CA TRP A 157 5.19 -0.08 -1.22
C TRP A 157 4.03 0.54 -0.47
N ARG A 158 3.00 0.97 -1.21
CA ARG A 158 1.83 1.65 -0.68
C ARG A 158 0.61 0.77 -0.85
N ARG A 159 -0.11 0.52 0.25
CA ARG A 159 -1.39 -0.19 0.19
C ARG A 159 -2.35 0.53 -0.78
N MET A 160 -2.98 -0.26 -1.64
CA MET A 160 -3.97 0.27 -2.57
C MET A 160 -5.32 0.44 -1.85
N GLU A 161 -6.08 1.46 -2.26
CA GLU A 161 -7.40 1.77 -1.71
C GLU A 161 -8.48 1.49 -2.75
N THR A 162 -9.57 0.85 -2.30
CA THR A 162 -10.78 0.60 -3.09
C THR A 162 -11.85 1.65 -2.80
N GLY A 163 -12.77 1.90 -3.75
CA GLY A 163 -13.93 2.77 -3.51
C GLY A 163 -13.64 4.27 -3.42
N VAL A 164 -12.39 4.69 -3.66
CA VAL A 164 -12.01 6.11 -3.78
C VAL A 164 -12.04 6.56 -5.25
N ARG A 165 -12.22 7.88 -5.47
CA ARG A 165 -12.39 8.46 -6.83
C ARG A 165 -11.28 8.09 -7.83
N ASN A 166 -10.07 7.81 -7.37
CA ASN A 166 -8.92 7.47 -8.21
C ASN A 166 -8.34 6.09 -7.87
N ALA A 167 -9.20 5.10 -7.60
CA ALA A 167 -8.82 3.73 -7.22
C ALA A 167 -8.29 2.88 -8.41
N TYR A 168 -7.57 3.49 -9.37
CA TYR A 168 -7.18 2.81 -10.61
C TYR A 168 -6.26 1.61 -10.38
N ALA A 169 -5.28 1.73 -9.47
CA ALA A 169 -4.35 0.64 -9.19
C ALA A 169 -5.07 -0.53 -8.52
N ALA A 170 -5.98 -0.25 -7.58
CA ALA A 170 -6.84 -1.27 -6.98
C ALA A 170 -7.73 -1.93 -8.03
N THR A 171 -8.32 -1.16 -8.94
CA THR A 171 -9.16 -1.68 -10.04
C THR A 171 -8.34 -2.59 -10.97
N LEU A 172 -7.13 -2.17 -11.36
CA LEU A 172 -6.23 -3.01 -12.16
C LEU A 172 -5.89 -4.31 -11.43
N ALA A 173 -5.62 -4.24 -10.14
CA ALA A 173 -5.33 -5.41 -9.33
C ALA A 173 -6.54 -6.37 -9.25
N THR A 174 -7.72 -5.86 -8.88
CA THR A 174 -8.90 -6.71 -8.61
C THR A 174 -9.53 -7.28 -9.87
N ASP A 175 -9.51 -6.53 -10.96
CA ASP A 175 -10.33 -6.87 -12.13
C ASP A 175 -9.49 -7.51 -13.25
N TYR A 176 -8.16 -7.36 -13.23
CA TYR A 176 -7.30 -7.76 -14.35
C TYR A 176 -6.01 -8.48 -13.95
N PHE A 177 -5.27 -7.97 -12.97
CA PHE A 177 -3.89 -8.39 -12.73
C PHE A 177 -3.74 -9.46 -11.65
N CYS A 178 -4.65 -9.52 -10.69
CA CYS A 178 -4.57 -10.45 -9.58
C CYS A 178 -5.73 -11.45 -9.58
N GLU A 179 -5.43 -12.68 -9.18
CA GLU A 179 -6.38 -13.71 -8.83
C GLU A 179 -6.17 -14.06 -7.35
N GLY A 180 -7.04 -13.53 -6.50
CA GLY A 180 -6.84 -13.56 -5.05
C GLY A 180 -5.53 -12.88 -4.65
N ARG A 181 -4.61 -13.63 -4.04
CA ARG A 181 -3.29 -13.15 -3.61
C ARG A 181 -2.16 -13.48 -4.60
N THR A 182 -2.50 -13.89 -5.81
CA THR A 182 -1.53 -14.29 -6.85
C THR A 182 -1.74 -13.49 -8.12
N VAL A 183 -0.74 -13.46 -9.01
CA VAL A 183 -0.90 -12.82 -10.32
C VAL A 183 -1.80 -13.70 -11.19
N ALA A 184 -2.78 -13.11 -11.87
CA ALA A 184 -3.78 -13.81 -12.68
C ALA A 184 -3.20 -14.51 -13.93
N GLY A 185 -1.90 -14.38 -14.20
CA GLY A 185 -1.20 -15.05 -15.30
C GLY A 185 0.06 -14.33 -15.75
N LYS A 186 0.59 -14.72 -16.90
CA LYS A 186 1.70 -14.01 -17.58
C LYS A 186 1.18 -12.77 -18.31
N ALA A 187 2.09 -11.87 -18.69
CA ALA A 187 1.77 -10.59 -19.33
C ALA A 187 0.76 -10.70 -20.48
N ASP A 188 0.92 -11.67 -21.38
CA ASP A 188 0.01 -11.87 -22.51
C ASP A 188 -1.43 -12.15 -22.08
N LYS A 189 -1.63 -12.89 -20.98
CA LYS A 189 -2.97 -13.12 -20.43
C LYS A 189 -3.54 -11.83 -19.86
N LEU A 190 -2.77 -11.10 -19.05
CA LEU A 190 -3.20 -9.83 -18.45
C LEU A 190 -3.63 -8.82 -19.53
N ILE A 191 -2.85 -8.74 -20.62
CA ILE A 191 -3.15 -7.88 -21.78
C ILE A 191 -4.42 -8.35 -22.51
N ARG A 192 -4.61 -9.66 -22.69
CA ARG A 192 -5.84 -10.19 -23.30
C ARG A 192 -7.06 -9.86 -22.46
N ASP A 193 -6.97 -10.05 -21.14
CA ASP A 193 -8.07 -9.77 -20.21
C ASP A 193 -8.41 -8.27 -20.23
N LEU A 194 -7.41 -7.38 -20.18
CA LEU A 194 -7.60 -5.94 -20.37
C LEU A 194 -8.34 -5.59 -21.66
N LYS A 195 -7.96 -6.20 -22.79
CA LYS A 195 -8.63 -5.95 -24.08
C LYS A 195 -10.06 -6.48 -24.13
N ALA A 196 -10.33 -7.60 -23.46
CA ALA A 196 -11.65 -8.23 -23.47
C ALA A 196 -12.71 -7.39 -22.75
N TYR A 197 -12.32 -6.65 -21.71
CA TYR A 197 -13.22 -5.78 -20.93
C TYR A 197 -13.00 -4.28 -21.20
N ALA A 198 -12.17 -3.93 -22.18
CA ALA A 198 -11.98 -2.55 -22.59
C ALA A 198 -13.33 -1.94 -23.01
N PRO A 199 -13.71 -0.75 -22.50
CA PRO A 199 -14.97 -0.13 -22.88
C PRO A 199 -15.02 0.10 -24.39
N SER A 200 -16.12 -0.33 -25.01
CA SER A 200 -16.37 -0.05 -26.42
C SER A 200 -16.40 1.46 -26.65
N ARG A 201 -15.72 1.91 -27.70
CA ARG A 201 -15.73 3.31 -28.12
C ARG A 201 -17.11 3.79 -28.54
#